data_AF-A0A926RA30-F1
#
_entry.id   AF-A0A926RA30-F1
#
_cell.length_a   1.000
_cell.length_b   1.000
_cell.length_c   1.000
_cell.angle_alpha   90.00
_cell.angle_beta   90.00
_cell.angle_gamma   90.00
#
_symmetry.space_group_name_H-M   'P 1'
#
loop_
_entity.id
_entity.type
_entity.pdbx_description
1 polymer ?
#
loop_
_entity_poly.entity_id
_entity_poly.type
_entity_poly.pdbx_seq_one_letter_code
_entity_poly.pdbx_strand_id
1 'polypeptide(L)'
;MFILSFLFFLTAILYSSVGFGGGSTYLALLLIWGIPYQIFPVIALCCNIIVVSGNCFNYARSGNINIKLLIPYLISSIPFAFIGGSLQLNKDFFEILL
;
A
#
# COMPACT_ATOMS: atom_id res chain seq x y z
N MET A 1 -6.74 -6.79 -19.68
CA MET A 1 -6.36 -7.30 -18.35
C MET A 1 -4.89 -7.72 -18.26
N PHE A 2 -4.33 -8.43 -19.25
CA PHE A 2 -2.91 -8.82 -19.23
C PHE A 2 -1.92 -7.66 -19.00
N ILE A 3 -2.11 -6.50 -19.66
CA ILE A 3 -1.26 -5.32 -19.44
C ILE A 3 -1.35 -4.82 -17.99
N LEU A 4 -2.55 -4.76 -17.40
CA LEU A 4 -2.73 -4.31 -16.01
C LEU A 4 -2.02 -5.24 -15.03
N SER A 5 -2.15 -6.55 -15.21
CA SER A 5 -1.43 -7.54 -14.39
C SER A 5 0.08 -7.41 -14.54
N PHE A 6 0.58 -7.16 -15.76
CA PHE A 6 2.01 -6.92 -15.99
C PHE A 6 2.51 -5.64 -15.31
N LEU A 7 1.74 -4.54 -15.37
CA LEU A 7 2.05 -3.30 -14.67
C LEU A 7 2.08 -3.49 -13.15
N PHE A 8 1.11 -4.23 -12.60
CA PHE A 8 1.09 -4.60 -11.18
C PHE A 8 2.31 -5.41 -10.75
N PHE A 9 2.73 -6.34 -11.60
CA PHE A 9 3.93 -7.14 -11.35
C PHE A 9 5.18 -6.25 -11.38
N LEU A 10 5.28 -5.35 -12.36
CA LEU A 10 6.40 -4.42 -12.47
C LEU A 10 6.47 -3.47 -11.26
N THR A 11 5.34 -2.89 -10.85
CA THR A 11 5.31 -2.02 -9.66
C THR A 11 5.68 -2.79 -8.39
N ALA A 12 5.19 -4.02 -8.22
CA ALA A 12 5.56 -4.85 -7.08
C ALA A 12 7.08 -5.12 -7.00
N ILE A 13 7.72 -5.42 -8.14
CA ILE A 13 9.18 -5.64 -8.20
C ILE A 13 9.93 -4.35 -7.84
N LEU A 14 9.59 -3.24 -8.48
CA LEU A 14 10.28 -1.97 -8.29
C LEU A 14 10.15 -1.48 -6.85
N TYR A 15 8.94 -1.49 -6.30
CA TYR A 15 8.68 -1.04 -4.93
C TYR A 15 9.30 -1.97 -3.89
N SER A 16 9.22 -3.30 -4.08
CA SER A 16 9.85 -4.25 -3.16
C SER A 16 11.37 -4.14 -3.13
N SER A 17 12.01 -3.84 -4.27
CA SER A 17 13.45 -3.65 -4.36
C SER A 17 13.96 -2.50 -3.48
N VAL A 18 13.14 -1.48 -3.25
CA VAL A 18 13.45 -0.33 -2.38
C VAL A 18 12.85 -0.49 -0.98
N GLY A 19 12.10 -1.57 -0.73
CA GLY A 19 11.45 -1.85 0.55
C GLY A 19 10.09 -1.17 0.76
N PHE A 20 9.51 -0.54 -0.26
CA PHE A 20 8.19 0.08 -0.20
C PHE A 20 7.07 -0.85 -0.71
N GLY A 21 5.81 -0.51 -0.43
CA GLY A 21 4.64 -1.34 -0.79
C GLY A 21 4.01 -1.08 -2.16
N GLY A 22 4.07 0.15 -2.68
CA GLY A 22 3.53 0.51 -4.01
C GLY A 22 2.06 0.97 -4.05
N GLY A 23 1.40 1.10 -2.90
CA GLY A 23 -0.03 1.46 -2.77
C GLY A 23 -0.56 2.53 -3.73
N SER A 24 0.05 3.72 -3.76
CA SER A 24 -0.39 4.84 -4.61
C SER A 24 -0.39 4.48 -6.10
N THR A 25 0.65 3.77 -6.57
CA THR A 25 0.72 3.34 -7.97
C THR A 25 -0.33 2.29 -8.32
N TYR A 26 -0.67 1.37 -7.41
CA TYR A 26 -1.77 0.43 -7.64
C TYR A 26 -3.11 1.15 -7.76
N LEU A 27 -3.36 2.14 -6.90
CA LEU A 27 -4.59 2.94 -6.97
C LEU A 27 -4.65 3.72 -8.28
N ALA A 28 -3.56 4.37 -8.69
CA ALA A 28 -3.50 5.13 -9.94
C ALA A 28 -3.71 4.24 -11.17
N LEU A 29 -3.10 3.06 -11.20
CA LEU A 29 -3.30 2.08 -12.28
C LEU A 29 -4.76 1.62 -12.34
N LEU A 30 -5.40 1.34 -11.21
CA LEU A 30 -6.80 0.91 -11.16
C LEU A 30 -7.76 2.03 -11.56
N LEU A 31 -7.44 3.28 -11.19
CA LEU A 31 -8.18 4.47 -11.58
C LEU A 31 -8.15 4.69 -13.10
N ILE A 32 -6.95 4.67 -13.70
CA ILE A 32 -6.76 4.83 -15.15
C ILE A 32 -7.48 3.70 -15.91
N TRP A 33 -7.54 2.50 -15.33
CA TRP A 33 -8.24 1.36 -15.93
C TRP A 33 -9.77 1.38 -15.76
N GLY A 34 -10.33 2.39 -15.08
CA GLY A 34 -11.76 2.57 -14.89
C GLY A 34 -12.40 1.59 -13.90
N ILE A 35 -11.63 1.00 -12.99
CA ILE A 35 -12.18 0.12 -11.94
C ILE A 35 -13.00 0.94 -10.95
N PRO A 36 -14.16 0.45 -10.49
CA PRO A 36 -15.00 1.17 -9.53
C PRO A 36 -14.25 1.53 -8.23
N TYR A 37 -14.45 2.77 -7.78
CA TYR A 37 -13.84 3.37 -6.59
C TYR A 37 -14.13 2.60 -5.29
N GLN A 38 -15.24 1.87 -5.24
CA GLN A 38 -15.63 1.05 -4.10
C GLN A 38 -14.71 -0.16 -3.90
N ILE A 39 -14.02 -0.63 -4.95
CA ILE A 39 -13.31 -1.91 -4.95
C ILE A 39 -11.79 -1.70 -5.02
N PHE A 40 -11.31 -0.72 -5.77
CA PHE A 40 -9.87 -0.61 -6.00
C PHE A 40 -9.03 -0.29 -4.74
N PRO A 41 -9.50 0.45 -3.72
CA PRO A 41 -8.75 0.62 -2.47
C PRO A 41 -8.48 -0.71 -1.77
N VAL A 42 -9.46 -1.63 -1.79
CA VAL A 42 -9.33 -2.97 -1.21
C VAL A 42 -8.28 -3.78 -1.98
N ILE A 43 -8.31 -3.74 -3.31
CA ILE A 43 -7.32 -4.43 -4.16
C ILE A 43 -5.91 -3.90 -3.88
N ALA A 44 -5.73 -2.58 -3.88
CA ALA A 44 -4.44 -1.95 -3.61
C ALA A 44 -3.91 -2.29 -2.21
N LEU A 45 -4.80 -2.33 -1.20
CA LEU A 45 -4.44 -2.72 0.16
C LEU A 45 -3.96 -4.18 0.23
N CYS A 46 -4.65 -5.11 -0.43
CA CYS A 46 -4.23 -6.51 -0.51
C CYS A 46 -2.83 -6.65 -1.13
N CYS A 47 -2.57 -5.98 -2.26
CA CYS A 47 -1.25 -5.98 -2.90
C CYS A 47 -0.16 -5.41 -1.98
N ASN A 48 -0.45 -4.29 -1.31
CA ASN A 48 0.47 -3.68 -0.35
C ASN A 48 0.83 -4.63 0.79
N ILE A 49 -0.16 -5.29 1.40
CA ILE A 49 0.07 -6.20 2.52
C ILE A 49 0.99 -7.34 2.10
N ILE A 50 0.79 -7.93 0.92
CA ILE A 50 1.63 -9.03 0.42
C ILE A 50 3.09 -8.56 0.23
N VAL A 51 3.30 -7.43 -0.46
CA VAL A 51 4.66 -6.92 -0.73
C VAL A 51 5.37 -6.49 0.55
N VAL A 52 4.70 -5.70 1.39
CA VAL A 52 5.28 -5.16 2.61
C VAL A 52 5.54 -6.25 3.64
N SER A 53 4.65 -7.25 3.78
CA SER A 53 4.89 -8.37 4.70
C SER A 53 6.12 -9.18 4.30
N GLY A 54 6.33 -9.43 2.99
CA GLY A 54 7.55 -10.06 2.48
C GLY A 54 8.81 -9.26 2.81
N ASN A 55 8.76 -7.94 2.60
CA ASN A 55 9.87 -7.03 2.96
C ASN A 55 10.14 -7.03 4.47
N CYS A 56 9.10 -6.94 5.30
CA CYS A 56 9.21 -7.01 6.75
C CYS A 56 9.83 -8.32 7.22
N PHE A 57 9.43 -9.45 6.62
CA PHE A 57 10.02 -10.75 6.94
C PHE A 57 11.51 -10.81 6.58
N ASN A 58 11.88 -10.31 5.39
CA ASN A 58 13.28 -10.27 4.97
C ASN A 58 14.11 -9.36 5.89
N TYR A 59 13.57 -8.19 6.25
CA TYR A 59 14.20 -7.25 7.18
C TYR A 59 14.33 -7.85 8.58
N ALA A 60 13.33 -8.58 9.07
CA ALA A 60 13.41 -9.32 10.34
C ALA A 60 14.52 -10.36 10.32
N ARG A 61 14.63 -11.13 9.22
CA ARG A 61 15.66 -12.13 9.03
C ARG A 61 17.07 -11.54 9.00
N SER A 62 17.23 -10.31 8.50
CA SER A 62 18.53 -9.62 8.49
C SER A 62 19.02 -9.22 9.89
N GLY A 63 18.15 -9.21 10.90
CA GLY A 63 18.50 -8.82 12.28
C GLY A 63 18.54 -7.31 12.51
N ASN A 64 18.16 -6.49 11.52
CA ASN A 64 18.24 -5.03 11.56
C ASN A 64 17.03 -4.36 12.23
N ILE A 65 16.13 -5.10 12.89
CA ILE A 65 14.95 -4.52 13.55
C ILE A 65 15.34 -3.82 14.85
N ASN A 66 15.20 -2.49 14.87
CA ASN A 66 15.31 -1.71 16.09
C ASN A 66 13.93 -1.53 16.75
N ILE A 67 13.61 -2.42 17.70
CA ILE A 67 12.31 -2.46 18.39
C ILE A 67 12.05 -1.16 19.18
N LYS A 68 13.09 -0.54 19.76
CA LYS A 68 12.96 0.72 20.52
C LYS A 68 12.46 1.86 19.66
N LEU A 69 12.85 1.88 18.38
CA LEU A 69 12.40 2.87 17.42
C LEU A 69 11.04 2.48 16.82
N LEU A 70 10.81 1.20 16.56
CA LEU A 70 9.59 0.70 15.92
C LEU A 70 8.32 0.90 16.77
N ILE A 71 8.40 0.65 18.09
CA ILE A 71 7.25 0.74 19.00
C ILE A 71 6.56 2.12 18.98
N PRO A 72 7.26 3.27 19.18
CA PRO A 72 6.60 4.58 19.18
C PRO A 72 5.95 4.91 17.83
N TYR A 73 6.54 4.46 16.72
CA TYR A 73 5.91 4.59 15.40
C TYR A 73 4.64 3.75 15.30
N LEU A 74 4.64 2.48 15.73
CA LEU A 74 3.45 1.64 15.65
C LEU A 74 2.29 2.14 16.52
N ILE A 75 2.58 2.54 17.76
CA ILE A 75 1.55 3.01 18.70
C ILE A 75 0.88 4.28 18.19
N SER A 76 1.62 5.16 17.51
CA SER A 76 1.05 6.37 16.92
C SER A 76 0.41 6.10 15.55
N SER A 77 1.09 5.38 14.65
CA SER A 77 0.63 5.21 13.27
C SER A 77 -0.64 4.37 13.14
N ILE A 78 -0.78 3.30 13.93
CA ILE A 78 -1.95 2.39 13.83
C ILE A 78 -3.27 3.12 14.12
N PRO A 79 -3.46 3.83 15.25
CA PRO A 79 -4.72 4.53 15.52
C PRO A 79 -4.97 5.66 14.52
N PHE A 80 -3.95 6.42 14.12
CA PHE A 80 -4.13 7.49 13.12
C PHE A 80 -4.48 6.94 11.74
N ALA A 81 -3.91 5.80 11.34
CA ALA A 81 -4.29 5.12 10.10
C ALA A 81 -5.73 4.60 10.16
N PHE A 82 -6.17 4.09 11.31
CA PHE A 82 -7.56 3.66 11.49
C PHE A 82 -8.54 4.84 11.42
N ILE A 83 -8.23 5.96 12.08
CA ILE A 83 -9.02 7.19 12.01
C ILE A 83 -9.11 7.69 10.57
N GLY A 84 -7.96 7.79 9.87
CA GLY A 84 -7.91 8.20 8.47
C GLY A 84 -8.66 7.27 7.52
N GLY A 85 -8.54 5.96 7.72
CA GLY A 85 -9.25 4.95 6.90
C GLY A 85 -10.75 4.86 7.19
N SER A 86 -11.22 5.36 8.33
CA SER A 86 -12.65 5.42 8.68
C SER A 86 -13.35 6.63 8.05
N LEU A 87 -12.60 7.57 7.46
CA LEU A 87 -13.16 8.74 6.79
C LEU A 87 -13.83 8.31 5.47
N GLN A 88 -15.12 8.62 5.35
CA GLN A 88 -15.85 8.43 4.10
C GLN A 88 -15.52 9.61 3.17
N LEU A 89 -14.67 9.36 2.17
CA LEU A 89 -14.31 10.35 1.17
C LEU A 89 -15.22 10.23 -0.06
N ASN A 90 -15.77 11.37 -0.49
CA ASN A 90 -16.41 11.49 -1.79
C ASN A 90 -15.39 11.22 -2.90
N LYS A 91 -15.85 10.64 -4.01
CA LYS A 91 -15.02 10.25 -5.14
C LYS A 91 -14.11 11.39 -5.62
N ASP A 92 -14.67 12.58 -5.82
CA ASP A 92 -13.91 13.74 -6.34
C ASP A 92 -12.78 14.16 -5.39
N PHE A 93 -13.03 14.14 -4.08
CA PHE A 93 -12.00 14.44 -3.08
C PHE A 93 -10.92 13.35 -3.04
N PHE A 94 -11.33 12.09 -3.17
CA PHE A 94 -10.39 10.98 -3.19
C PHE A 94 -9.48 11.02 -4.42
N GLU A 95 -10.02 11.34 -5.59
CA GLU A 95 -9.25 11.46 -6.84
C GLU A 95 -8.24 12.63 -6.79
N ILE A 96 -8.58 13.73 -6.11
CA ILE A 96 -7.66 14.86 -5.90
C ILE A 96 -6.52 14.49 -4.93
N LEU A 97 -6.80 13.65 -3.93
CA LEU A 97 -5.83 13.29 -2.89
C LEU A 97 -4.81 12.23 -3.36
N LEU A 98 -5.13 11.49 -4.42
CA LEU A 98 -4.38 10.33 -4.91
C LEU A 98 -3.07 10.70 -5.60
#